data_AF-A0A969SBS8-F1
#
_entry.id   AF-A0A969SBS8-F1
#
_cell.length_a   1.000
_cell.length_b   1.000
_cell.length_c   1.000
_cell.angle_alpha   90.00
_cell.angle_beta   90.00
_cell.angle_gamma   90.00
#
_symmetry.space_group_name_H-M   'P 1'
#
loop_
_entity.id
_entity.type
_entity.pdbx_description
1 polymer ?
#
loop_
_entity_poly.entity_id
_entity_poly.type
_entity_poly.pdbx_seq_one_letter_code
_entity_poly.pdbx_strand_id
1 'polypeptide(L)'
;MEYEQSLVPTLKLTIESRDASTAVDVATLNNLSPKTVSLKASDTSKRNRISGEIEWKKLSVIDTLRLNVYTQESEVRQLTNERRDTTTAGCSGVSTSTNTCLRDILFSFDQNVQGASVQAVSTIDSTFATQRISMGVDYSTTKFEQSRDGLQTIISATGMTTVSPNVGADIFPVRDFPLSTSKQTGVYL
;
A
#
# COMPACT_ATOMS: atom_id res chain seq x y z
N MET A 1 -0.89 -47.26 31.18
CA MET A 1 -1.40 -45.95 31.64
C MET A 1 -0.94 -44.93 30.62
N GLU A 2 -1.77 -44.68 29.62
CA GLU A 2 -1.47 -43.80 28.50
C GLU A 2 -1.83 -42.38 28.95
N TYR A 3 -0.82 -41.51 29.02
CA TYR A 3 -0.97 -40.14 29.50
C TYR A 3 -1.78 -39.38 28.45
N GLU A 4 -3.05 -39.14 28.73
CA GLU A 4 -3.94 -38.32 27.90
C GLU A 4 -3.29 -36.94 27.75
N GLN A 5 -2.63 -36.70 26.62
CA GLN A 5 -1.98 -35.41 26.37
C GLN A 5 -3.07 -34.37 26.34
N SER A 6 -3.12 -33.55 27.39
CA SER A 6 -4.00 -32.40 27.48
C SER A 6 -3.90 -31.58 26.19
N LEU A 7 -5.04 -31.42 25.52
CA LEU A 7 -5.21 -30.62 24.30
C LEU A 7 -5.06 -29.13 24.62
N VAL A 8 -3.87 -28.71 25.08
CA VAL A 8 -3.61 -27.32 25.41
C VAL A 8 -3.30 -26.57 24.12
N PRO A 9 -4.12 -25.59 23.71
CA PRO A 9 -3.79 -24.75 22.57
C PRO A 9 -2.57 -23.89 22.86
N THR A 10 -1.76 -23.67 21.82
CA THR A 10 -0.72 -22.64 21.84
C THR A 10 -1.28 -21.35 21.26
N LEU A 11 -1.19 -20.26 22.02
CA LEU A 11 -1.54 -18.92 21.56
C LEU A 11 -0.27 -18.17 21.16
N LYS A 12 -0.29 -17.54 19.98
CA LYS A 12 0.76 -16.64 19.51
C LYS A 12 0.16 -15.30 19.14
N LEU A 13 0.68 -14.23 19.73
CA LEU A 13 0.39 -12.86 19.33
C LEU A 13 1.60 -12.30 18.57
N THR A 14 1.36 -11.55 17.50
CA THR A 14 2.43 -10.90 16.73
C THR A 14 2.02 -9.48 16.40
N ILE A 15 2.93 -8.54 16.64
CA ILE A 15 2.79 -7.12 16.31
C ILE A 15 3.99 -6.77 15.45
N GLU A 16 3.73 -6.22 14.27
CA GLU A 16 4.74 -5.81 13.30
C GLU A 16 4.49 -4.36 12.89
N SER A 17 5.57 -3.60 12.80
CA SER A 17 5.58 -2.24 12.23
C SER A 17 6.74 -2.14 11.25
N ARG A 18 6.48 -1.56 10.09
CA ARG A 18 7.49 -1.28 9.06
C ARG A 18 7.28 0.12 8.52
N ASP A 19 8.36 0.89 8.54
CA ASP A 19 8.43 2.19 7.91
C ASP A 19 9.56 2.20 6.89
N ALA A 20 9.29 2.77 5.71
CA ALA A 20 10.27 3.00 4.67
C ALA A 20 10.12 4.42 4.16
N SER A 21 11.25 5.04 3.84
CA SER A 21 11.30 6.37 3.24
C SER A 21 12.34 6.39 2.13
N THR A 22 12.02 7.04 1.02
CA THR A 22 12.90 7.23 -0.12
C THR A 22 12.82 8.69 -0.55
N ALA A 23 13.97 9.31 -0.76
CA ALA A 23 14.05 10.66 -1.30
C ALA A 23 14.72 10.62 -2.67
N VAL A 24 14.20 11.43 -3.58
CA VAL A 24 14.73 11.61 -4.93
C VAL A 24 14.97 13.10 -5.15
N ASP A 25 16.14 13.43 -5.68
CA ASP A 25 16.48 14.80 -6.11
C ASP A 25 17.07 14.70 -7.51
N VAL A 26 16.37 15.28 -8.47
CA VAL A 26 16.76 15.33 -9.88
C VAL A 26 16.93 16.79 -10.25
N ALA A 27 18.10 17.11 -10.80
CA ALA A 27 18.35 18.36 -11.51
C ALA A 27 18.57 18.06 -12.98
N THR A 28 18.00 18.87 -13.86
CA THR A 28 18.21 18.73 -15.30
C THR A 28 18.52 20.08 -15.94
N LEU A 29 19.34 20.04 -16.98
CA LEU A 29 19.54 21.17 -17.89
C LEU A 29 18.58 21.09 -19.09
N ASN A 30 17.49 20.31 -18.96
CA ASN A 30 16.59 20.03 -20.06
C ASN A 30 15.83 21.31 -20.46
N ASN A 31 16.22 21.87 -21.60
CA ASN A 31 15.52 23.00 -22.22
C ASN A 31 14.39 22.55 -23.16
N LEU A 32 14.10 21.25 -23.25
CA LEU A 32 13.01 20.67 -24.05
C LEU A 32 11.83 20.33 -23.14
N SER A 33 10.65 20.16 -23.74
CA SER A 33 9.43 19.74 -23.03
C SER A 33 9.71 18.45 -22.22
N PRO A 34 9.28 18.35 -20.95
CA PRO A 34 8.35 19.24 -20.24
C PRO A 34 8.97 20.48 -19.54
N LYS A 35 10.25 20.80 -19.80
CA LYS A 35 11.01 21.93 -19.21
C LYS A 35 11.26 21.83 -17.71
N THR A 36 11.20 20.63 -17.16
CA THR A 36 11.48 20.34 -15.75
C THR A 36 12.96 20.53 -15.48
N VAL A 37 13.30 21.54 -14.68
CA VAL A 37 14.69 21.84 -14.30
C VAL A 37 15.07 21.19 -12.97
N SER A 38 14.09 20.96 -12.10
CA SER A 38 14.30 20.12 -10.92
C SER A 38 13.03 19.39 -10.50
N LEU A 39 13.23 18.23 -9.87
CA LEU A 39 12.18 17.44 -9.25
C LEU A 39 12.72 16.86 -7.96
N LYS A 40 12.04 17.16 -6.86
CA LYS A 40 12.27 16.54 -5.55
C LYS A 40 11.07 15.68 -5.23
N ALA A 41 11.30 14.44 -4.84
CA ALA A 41 10.24 13.57 -4.36
C ALA A 41 10.61 12.93 -3.02
N SER A 42 9.62 12.78 -2.16
CA SER A 42 9.73 12.08 -0.89
C SER A 42 8.60 11.07 -0.80
N ASP A 43 8.97 9.80 -0.82
CA ASP A 43 8.05 8.67 -0.78
C ASP A 43 8.18 7.99 0.58
N THR A 44 7.06 7.81 1.27
CA THR A 44 7.00 7.08 2.54
C THR A 44 5.99 5.95 2.44
N SER A 45 6.33 4.82 3.04
CA SER A 45 5.45 3.66 3.17
C SER A 45 5.46 3.21 4.62
N LYS A 46 4.28 3.05 5.20
CA LYS A 46 4.09 2.54 6.56
C LYS A 46 3.20 1.32 6.51
N ARG A 47 3.53 0.30 7.30
CA ARG A 47 2.71 -0.91 7.43
C ARG A 47 2.72 -1.42 8.87
N ASN A 48 1.56 -1.46 9.49
CA ASN A 48 1.35 -2.01 10.82
C ASN A 48 0.47 -3.24 10.73
N ARG A 49 0.81 -4.31 11.44
CA ARG A 49 0.05 -5.56 11.48
C ARG A 49 -0.03 -6.10 12.89
N ILE A 50 -1.23 -6.51 13.28
CA ILE A 50 -1.48 -7.24 14.51
C ILE A 50 -2.15 -8.55 14.13
N SER A 51 -1.63 -9.67 14.61
CA SER A 51 -2.22 -10.98 14.37
C SER A 51 -2.19 -11.87 15.59
N GLY A 52 -3.29 -12.58 15.82
CA GLY A 52 -3.40 -13.64 16.81
C GLY A 52 -3.56 -14.99 16.11
N GLU A 53 -2.84 -15.98 16.61
CA GLU A 53 -2.90 -17.35 16.13
C GLU A 53 -3.14 -18.31 17.30
N ILE A 54 -4.05 -19.25 17.10
CA ILE A 54 -4.28 -20.35 18.03
C ILE A 54 -4.00 -21.65 17.28
N GLU A 55 -3.13 -22.47 17.84
CA GLU A 55 -2.76 -23.77 17.32
C GLU A 55 -3.16 -24.87 18.30
N TRP A 56 -3.91 -25.86 17.81
CA TRP A 56 -4.19 -27.11 18.50
C TRP A 56 -3.43 -28.24 17.83
N LYS A 57 -2.94 -29.19 18.62
CA LYS A 57 -2.24 -30.38 18.14
C LYS A 57 -2.96 -31.65 18.57
N LYS A 58 -2.87 -32.68 17.74
CA LYS A 58 -3.37 -34.04 18.02
C LYS A 58 -4.88 -34.08 18.32
N LEU A 59 -5.67 -33.37 17.51
CA LEU A 59 -7.13 -33.37 17.55
C LEU A 59 -7.70 -34.55 16.75
N SER A 60 -7.78 -35.74 17.36
CA SER A 60 -8.34 -36.93 16.71
C SER A 60 -7.67 -37.19 15.34
N VAL A 61 -8.39 -37.07 14.23
CA VAL A 61 -7.89 -37.23 12.85
C VAL A 61 -7.11 -36.02 12.31
N ILE A 62 -7.03 -34.92 13.07
CA ILE A 62 -6.32 -33.69 12.70
C ILE A 62 -5.06 -33.57 13.57
N ASP A 63 -3.89 -33.63 12.94
CA ASP A 63 -2.61 -33.47 13.63
C ASP A 63 -2.43 -32.04 14.13
N THR A 64 -2.86 -31.06 13.33
CA THR A 64 -2.70 -29.65 13.63
C THR A 64 -3.88 -28.86 13.06
N LEU A 65 -4.52 -28.07 13.91
CA LEU A 65 -5.50 -27.07 13.52
C LEU A 65 -4.95 -25.70 13.89
N ARG A 66 -4.91 -24.77 12.94
CA ARG A 66 -4.52 -23.37 13.15
C ARG A 66 -5.66 -22.45 12.79
N LEU A 67 -5.97 -21.53 13.69
CA LEU A 67 -6.81 -20.38 13.45
C LEU A 67 -5.94 -19.13 13.55
N ASN A 68 -5.93 -18.29 12.51
CA ASN A 68 -5.27 -17.00 12.51
C ASN A 68 -6.29 -15.90 12.26
N VAL A 69 -6.18 -14.79 12.98
CA VAL A 69 -6.93 -13.56 12.73
C VAL A 69 -5.96 -12.39 12.72
N TYR A 70 -6.18 -11.42 11.85
CA TYR A 70 -5.31 -10.28 11.73
C TYR A 70 -6.00 -9.01 11.25
N THR A 71 -5.41 -7.88 11.63
CA THR A 71 -5.65 -6.57 11.03
C THR A 71 -4.32 -6.01 10.53
N GLN A 72 -4.35 -5.32 9.40
CA GLN A 72 -3.19 -4.70 8.81
C GLN A 72 -3.58 -3.36 8.18
N GLU A 73 -2.82 -2.32 8.53
CA GLU A 73 -2.96 -0.98 7.96
C GLU A 73 -1.69 -0.67 7.18
N SER A 74 -1.85 -0.20 5.95
CA SER A 74 -0.76 0.22 5.09
C SER A 74 -1.06 1.59 4.52
N GLU A 75 -0.07 2.46 4.51
CA GLU A 75 -0.16 3.83 3.99
C GLU A 75 1.03 4.09 3.09
N VAL A 76 0.78 4.67 1.92
CA VAL A 76 1.80 5.16 1.00
C VAL A 76 1.53 6.64 0.75
N ARG A 77 2.54 7.48 1.00
CA ARG A 77 2.51 8.91 0.70
C ARG A 77 3.65 9.26 -0.22
N GLN A 78 3.37 10.01 -1.29
CA GLN A 78 4.38 10.53 -2.20
C GLN A 78 4.18 12.03 -2.33
N LEU A 79 5.18 12.80 -1.92
CA LEU A 79 5.22 14.25 -2.12
C LEU A 79 6.20 14.55 -3.25
N THR A 80 5.75 15.23 -4.29
CA THR A 80 6.58 15.67 -5.42
C THR A 80 6.55 17.18 -5.54
N ASN A 81 7.72 17.80 -5.53
CA ASN A 81 7.93 19.21 -5.82
C ASN A 81 8.70 19.32 -7.15
N GLU A 82 8.03 19.78 -8.19
CA GLU A 82 8.59 19.93 -9.53
C GLU A 82 8.74 21.42 -9.87
N ARG A 83 9.91 21.81 -10.34
CA ARG A 83 10.15 23.14 -10.93
C ARG A 83 10.30 23.01 -12.44
N ARG A 84 9.52 23.80 -13.17
CA ARG A 84 9.62 23.97 -14.62
C ARG A 84 9.91 25.41 -14.96
N ASP A 85 10.92 25.63 -15.81
CA ASP A 85 11.29 26.98 -16.25
C ASP A 85 10.94 27.18 -17.73
N THR A 86 10.88 28.43 -18.18
CA THR A 86 10.55 28.79 -19.57
C THR A 86 9.19 28.28 -20.07
N THR A 87 8.20 28.26 -19.18
CA THR A 87 6.83 27.79 -19.46
C THR A 87 5.88 28.93 -19.83
N THR A 88 4.75 28.56 -20.43
CA THR A 88 3.61 29.49 -20.67
C THR A 88 2.93 29.92 -19.38
N ALA A 89 2.03 30.91 -19.46
CA ALA A 89 1.22 31.34 -18.31
C ALA A 89 0.32 30.22 -17.73
N GLY A 90 0.05 29.16 -18.51
CA GLY A 90 -0.64 27.95 -18.04
C GLY A 90 0.29 26.81 -17.62
N CYS A 91 1.59 27.08 -17.42
CA CYS A 91 2.61 26.07 -17.09
C CYS A 91 2.79 24.95 -18.10
N SER A 92 2.39 25.14 -19.36
CA SER A 92 2.76 24.22 -20.43
C SER A 92 4.24 24.38 -20.75
N GLY A 93 4.97 23.26 -20.77
CA GLY A 93 6.36 23.17 -21.23
C GLY A 93 6.49 22.85 -22.72
N VAL A 94 5.38 22.73 -23.45
CA VAL A 94 5.37 22.44 -24.90
C VAL A 94 5.83 23.65 -25.71
N SER A 95 5.32 24.83 -25.38
CA SER A 95 5.75 26.10 -25.96
C SER A 95 6.65 26.86 -24.99
N THR A 96 7.72 27.43 -25.53
CA THR A 96 8.67 28.22 -24.75
C THR A 96 8.08 29.59 -24.43
N SER A 97 8.21 30.01 -23.17
CA SER A 97 7.86 31.34 -22.69
C SER A 97 8.79 31.68 -21.51
N THR A 98 8.47 32.66 -20.67
CA THR A 98 9.37 33.20 -19.62
C THR A 98 8.89 32.93 -18.19
N ASN A 99 7.84 32.13 -17.99
CA ASN A 99 7.31 31.86 -16.66
C ASN A 99 8.03 30.66 -16.01
N THR A 100 8.14 30.73 -14.69
CA THR A 100 8.51 29.60 -13.84
C THR A 100 7.25 29.00 -13.23
N CYS A 101 7.18 27.68 -13.20
CA CYS A 101 6.09 26.95 -12.57
C CYS A 101 6.62 25.99 -11.53
N LEU A 102 6.07 26.10 -10.33
CA LEU A 102 6.28 25.16 -9.23
C LEU A 102 5.03 24.31 -9.11
N ARG A 103 5.20 23.00 -9.04
CA ARG A 103 4.10 22.04 -8.89
C ARG A 103 4.37 21.19 -7.67
N ASP A 104 3.46 21.25 -6.73
CA ASP A 104 3.50 20.49 -5.49
C ASP A 104 2.35 19.50 -5.55
N ILE A 105 2.65 18.21 -5.60
CA ILE A 105 1.66 17.14 -5.70
C ILE A 105 1.86 16.17 -4.54
N LEU A 106 0.78 15.88 -3.83
CA LEU A 106 0.71 14.87 -2.79
C LEU A 106 -0.20 13.73 -3.24
N PHE A 107 0.35 12.53 -3.33
CA PHE A 107 -0.42 11.30 -3.50
C PHE A 107 -0.52 10.55 -2.17
N SER A 108 -1.71 10.04 -1.87
CA SER A 108 -2.00 9.19 -0.71
C SER A 108 -2.72 7.93 -1.15
N PHE A 109 -2.28 6.78 -0.64
CA PHE A 109 -2.96 5.52 -0.79
C PHE A 109 -2.95 4.74 0.52
N ASP A 110 -4.14 4.44 1.03
CA ASP A 110 -4.36 3.76 2.28
C ASP A 110 -5.08 2.43 2.05
N GLN A 111 -4.59 1.38 2.69
CA GLN A 111 -5.14 0.03 2.62
C GLN A 111 -5.33 -0.53 4.04
N ASN A 112 -6.57 -0.89 4.38
CA ASN A 112 -6.90 -1.56 5.64
C ASN A 112 -7.43 -2.96 5.35
N VAL A 113 -6.72 -3.98 5.83
CA VAL A 113 -7.04 -5.40 5.63
C VAL A 113 -7.40 -6.03 6.96
N GLN A 114 -8.57 -6.66 7.01
CA GLN A 114 -8.97 -7.55 8.09
C GLN A 114 -9.13 -8.95 7.52
N GLY A 115 -8.54 -9.95 8.18
CA GLY A 115 -8.58 -11.31 7.67
C GLY A 115 -8.58 -12.37 8.74
N ALA A 116 -9.04 -13.55 8.33
CA ALA A 116 -9.03 -14.76 9.13
C ALA A 116 -8.69 -15.96 8.24
N SER A 117 -7.96 -16.92 8.78
CA SER A 117 -7.65 -18.17 8.10
C SER A 117 -7.78 -19.35 9.05
N VAL A 118 -8.27 -20.47 8.52
CA VAL A 118 -8.28 -21.76 9.19
C VAL A 118 -7.48 -22.74 8.35
N GLN A 119 -6.56 -23.47 8.97
CA GLN A 119 -5.77 -24.50 8.31
C GLN A 119 -5.78 -25.77 9.15
N ALA A 120 -6.01 -26.91 8.52
CA ALA A 120 -5.95 -28.22 9.15
C ALA A 120 -5.00 -29.13 8.40
N VAL A 121 -4.18 -29.86 9.15
CA VAL A 121 -3.26 -30.84 8.61
C VAL A 121 -3.52 -32.18 9.26
N SER A 122 -3.63 -33.22 8.44
CA SER A 122 -3.88 -34.59 8.86
C SER A 122 -2.88 -35.52 8.21
N THR A 123 -2.37 -36.48 8.98
CA THR A 123 -1.56 -37.59 8.47
C THR A 123 -2.40 -38.86 8.53
N ILE A 124 -2.48 -39.56 7.41
CA ILE A 124 -3.19 -40.83 7.27
C ILE A 124 -2.14 -41.91 7.04
N ASP A 125 -1.93 -42.74 8.05
CA ASP A 125 -1.05 -43.90 7.98
C ASP A 125 -1.86 -45.14 7.58
N SER A 126 -1.39 -45.83 6.54
CA SER A 126 -1.90 -47.13 6.11
C SER A 126 -0.74 -48.12 5.98
N THR A 127 -1.06 -49.41 5.88
CA THR A 127 -0.05 -50.47 5.70
C THR A 127 0.83 -50.28 4.46
N PHE A 128 0.35 -49.55 3.45
CA PHE A 128 1.02 -49.41 2.15
C PHE A 128 1.57 -48.00 1.89
N ALA A 129 1.04 -46.98 2.56
CA ALA A 129 1.44 -45.59 2.36
C ALA A 129 1.05 -44.69 3.54
N THR A 130 1.86 -43.65 3.76
CA THR A 130 1.53 -42.50 4.61
C THR A 130 1.19 -41.32 3.72
N GLN A 131 0.03 -40.71 3.93
CA GLN A 131 -0.40 -39.50 3.21
C GLN A 131 -0.53 -38.34 4.18
N ARG A 132 -0.13 -37.14 3.73
CA ARG A 132 -0.32 -35.91 4.49
C ARG A 132 -1.24 -34.98 3.69
N ILE A 133 -2.38 -34.65 4.28
CA ILE A 133 -3.42 -33.82 3.67
C ILE A 133 -3.42 -32.47 4.38
N SER A 134 -3.47 -31.38 3.62
CA SER A 134 -3.48 -30.01 4.15
C SER A 134 -4.62 -29.24 3.52
N MET A 135 -5.63 -28.92 4.31
CA MET A 135 -6.79 -28.16 3.87
C MET A 135 -6.85 -26.80 4.57
N GLY A 136 -7.44 -25.82 3.90
CA GLY A 136 -7.61 -24.52 4.50
C GLY A 136 -8.63 -23.63 3.81
N VAL A 137 -9.04 -22.62 4.56
CA VAL A 137 -9.94 -21.55 4.11
C VAL A 137 -9.38 -20.23 4.59
N ASP A 138 -9.37 -19.24 3.70
CA ASP A 138 -8.91 -17.88 3.97
C ASP A 138 -10.03 -16.91 3.60
N TYR A 139 -10.28 -15.92 4.46
CA TYR A 139 -11.21 -14.83 4.20
C TYR A 139 -10.55 -13.50 4.55
N SER A 140 -10.71 -12.51 3.68
CA SER A 140 -10.25 -11.15 3.96
C SER A 140 -11.21 -10.09 3.40
N THR A 141 -11.24 -8.95 4.08
CA THR A 141 -11.87 -7.72 3.59
C THR A 141 -10.82 -6.64 3.56
N THR A 142 -10.71 -5.97 2.42
CA THR A 142 -9.76 -4.88 2.21
C THR A 142 -10.50 -3.61 1.84
N LYS A 143 -10.27 -2.53 2.58
CA LYS A 143 -10.72 -1.18 2.23
C LYS A 143 -9.57 -0.43 1.58
N PHE A 144 -9.86 0.27 0.48
CA PHE A 144 -8.90 1.08 -0.26
C PHE A 144 -9.37 2.51 -0.29
N GLU A 145 -8.50 3.44 0.10
CA GLU A 145 -8.71 4.87 -0.03
C GLU A 145 -7.54 5.49 -0.77
N GLN A 146 -7.82 6.35 -1.74
CA GLN A 146 -6.79 7.00 -2.55
C GLN A 146 -7.14 8.44 -2.81
N SER A 147 -6.21 9.35 -2.61
CA SER A 147 -6.36 10.75 -2.98
C SER A 147 -5.09 11.30 -3.63
N ARG A 148 -5.28 12.28 -4.51
CA ARG A 148 -4.23 13.21 -4.88
C ARG A 148 -4.67 14.62 -4.56
N ASP A 149 -3.75 15.38 -4.00
CA ASP A 149 -3.87 16.82 -3.81
C ASP A 149 -2.71 17.51 -4.51
N GLY A 150 -2.87 18.78 -4.86
CA GLY A 150 -1.80 19.50 -5.51
C GLY A 150 -2.10 20.95 -5.80
N LEU A 151 -1.02 21.71 -5.93
CA LEU A 151 -1.03 23.12 -6.23
C LEU A 151 0.01 23.44 -7.29
N GLN A 152 -0.31 24.41 -8.13
CA GLN A 152 0.60 24.99 -9.11
C GLN A 152 0.80 26.47 -8.79
N THR A 153 2.05 26.87 -8.60
CA THR A 153 2.45 28.27 -8.45
C THR A 153 3.13 28.73 -9.72
N ILE A 154 2.53 29.71 -10.40
CA ILE A 154 3.09 30.38 -11.58
C ILE A 154 3.77 31.66 -11.12
N ILE A 155 5.03 31.84 -11.53
CA ILE A 155 5.79 33.06 -11.32
C ILE A 155 6.10 33.63 -12.70
N SER A 156 5.53 34.80 -12.98
CA SER A 156 5.72 35.49 -14.26
C SER A 156 7.08 36.19 -14.34
N ALA A 157 7.47 36.58 -15.55
CA ALA A 157 8.70 37.35 -15.77
C ALA A 157 8.73 38.71 -15.06
N THR A 158 7.57 39.29 -14.74
CA THR A 158 7.46 40.54 -13.96
C THR A 158 7.45 40.31 -12.45
N GLY A 159 7.55 39.05 -12.01
CA GLY A 159 7.54 38.67 -10.59
C GLY A 159 6.13 38.51 -9.99
N MET A 160 5.06 38.69 -10.77
CA MET A 160 3.71 38.36 -10.29
C MET A 160 3.56 36.85 -10.08
N THR A 161 2.98 36.48 -8.94
CA THR A 161 2.73 35.09 -8.53
C THR A 161 1.24 34.77 -8.58
N THR A 162 0.87 33.61 -9.11
CA THR A 162 -0.50 33.09 -9.10
C THR A 162 -0.48 31.64 -8.62
N VAL A 163 -1.30 31.32 -7.61
CA VAL A 163 -1.46 29.96 -7.11
C VAL A 163 -2.78 29.41 -7.61
N SER A 164 -2.78 28.18 -8.10
CA SER A 164 -3.96 27.51 -8.65
C SER A 164 -4.00 26.04 -8.24
N PRO A 165 -5.19 25.49 -7.94
CA PRO A 165 -5.38 24.04 -7.80
C PRO A 165 -5.34 23.31 -9.15
N ASN A 166 -5.26 24.03 -10.27
CA ASN A 166 -5.18 23.45 -11.60
C ASN A 166 -3.72 23.09 -11.91
N VAL A 167 -3.36 21.82 -11.80
CA VAL A 167 -2.03 21.33 -12.16
C VAL A 167 -2.13 20.52 -13.45
N GLY A 168 -1.74 21.13 -14.57
CA GLY A 168 -1.96 20.53 -15.88
C GLY A 168 -3.44 20.47 -16.24
N ALA A 169 -3.97 19.27 -16.48
CA ALA A 169 -5.38 19.07 -16.83
C ALA A 169 -6.27 18.77 -15.61
N ASP A 170 -5.68 18.45 -14.46
CA ASP A 170 -6.39 18.06 -13.25
C ASP A 170 -6.70 19.29 -12.40
N ILE A 171 -7.89 19.31 -11.77
CA ILE A 171 -8.30 20.31 -10.77
C ILE A 171 -8.35 19.61 -9.42
N PHE A 172 -7.37 19.89 -8.56
CA PHE A 172 -7.20 19.20 -7.30
C PHE A 172 -8.18 19.71 -6.22
N PRO A 173 -8.59 18.85 -5.26
CA PRO A 173 -8.17 17.45 -5.10
C PRO A 173 -8.88 16.48 -6.05
N VAL A 174 -8.20 15.42 -6.46
CA VAL A 174 -8.74 14.37 -7.35
C VAL A 174 -8.53 12.97 -6.77
N ARG A 175 -9.18 11.99 -7.39
CA ARG A 175 -8.96 10.56 -7.13
C ARG A 175 -8.79 9.85 -8.46
N ASP A 176 -7.83 8.96 -8.52
CA ASP A 176 -7.58 8.09 -9.68
C ASP A 176 -8.33 6.77 -9.53
N PHE A 177 -8.55 6.36 -8.28
CA PHE A 177 -9.29 5.17 -7.94
C PHE A 177 -10.47 5.51 -7.03
N PRO A 178 -11.64 4.86 -7.24
CA PRO A 178 -12.76 5.02 -6.34
C PRO A 178 -12.44 4.41 -4.97
N LEU A 179 -13.05 4.98 -3.93
CA LEU A 179 -13.12 4.33 -2.62
C LEU A 179 -13.78 2.97 -2.80
N SER A 180 -13.10 1.91 -2.40
CA SER A 180 -13.57 0.56 -2.68
C SER A 180 -13.34 -0.38 -1.51
N THR A 181 -14.17 -1.43 -1.47
CA THR A 181 -14.03 -2.54 -0.54
C THR A 181 -14.01 -3.82 -1.33
N SER A 182 -12.93 -4.60 -1.17
CA SER A 182 -12.79 -5.93 -1.77
C SER A 182 -12.97 -6.99 -0.70
N LYS A 183 -13.65 -8.09 -1.05
CA LYS A 183 -13.78 -9.28 -0.22
C LYS A 183 -13.20 -10.45 -0.98
N GLN A 184 -12.35 -11.22 -0.32
CA GLN A 184 -11.69 -12.36 -0.93
C GLN A 184 -11.89 -13.60 -0.05
N THR A 185 -12.19 -14.72 -0.69
CA THR A 185 -12.28 -16.03 -0.05
C THR A 185 -11.45 -17.02 -0.86
N GLY A 186 -10.57 -17.78 -0.20
CA GLY A 186 -9.78 -18.85 -0.77
C GLY A 186 -10.04 -20.17 -0.06
N VAL A 187 -9.99 -21.29 -0.78
CA VAL A 187 -10.15 -22.65 -0.24
C VAL A 187 -9.16 -23.58 -0.95
N TYR A 188 -8.56 -24.51 -0.20
CA TYR A 188 -7.66 -25.55 -0.74
C TYR A 188 -7.72 -26.85 0.06
N LEU A 189 -7.21 -27.94 -0.53
CA LEU A 189 -7.09 -29.30 0.01
C LEU A 189 -5.81 -29.98 -0.51
#